data_AF-A0A7X5UVD9-F1
#
_entry.id   AF-A0A7X5UVD9-F1
#
_cell.length_a   1.000
_cell.length_b   1.000
_cell.length_c   1.000
_cell.angle_alpha   90.00
_cell.angle_beta   90.00
_cell.angle_gamma   90.00
#
_symmetry.space_group_name_H-M   'P 1'
#
loop_
_entity.id
_entity.type
_entity.pdbx_description
1 polymer ?
#
loop_
_entity_poly.entity_id
_entity_poly.type
_entity_poly.pdbx_seq_one_letter_code
_entity_poly.pdbx_strand_id
1 'polypeptide(L)'
;MISLPWHWHDDGQRHDLEHYELLPPGDDWRVQVCRARYWALTRDALTDYVASASFQNVRWLGPEASGFYQPLLLARRSRGTKPLVPQ
;
A
#
# COMPACT_ATOMS: atom_id res chain seq x y z
N MET A 1 -18.83 -15.97 -11.31
CA MET A 1 -18.89 -15.38 -9.95
C MET A 1 -17.58 -15.75 -9.27
N ILE A 2 -16.66 -14.80 -9.09
CA ILE A 2 -15.36 -15.04 -8.46
C ILE A 2 -15.56 -14.78 -6.96
N SER A 3 -15.43 -15.82 -6.13
CA SER A 3 -15.42 -15.67 -4.67
C SER A 3 -13.98 -15.45 -4.24
N LEU A 4 -13.67 -14.29 -3.67
CA LEU A 4 -12.37 -13.99 -3.07
C LEU A 4 -12.49 -14.30 -1.57
N PRO A 5 -12.01 -15.46 -1.06
CA PRO A 5 -11.98 -15.69 0.37
C PRO A 5 -10.92 -14.77 1.00
N TRP A 6 -11.36 -13.89 1.90
CA TRP A 6 -10.48 -13.02 2.68
C TRP A 6 -10.11 -13.74 3.98
N HIS A 7 -8.85 -14.14 4.12
CA HIS A 7 -8.36 -14.74 5.36
C HIS A 7 -7.64 -13.68 6.19
N TRP A 8 -8.35 -13.08 7.14
CA TRP A 8 -7.76 -12.18 8.12
C TRP A 8 -6.87 -12.97 9.09
N HIS A 9 -5.71 -12.40 9.39
CA HIS A 9 -4.80 -12.90 10.42
C HIS A 9 -5.30 -12.45 11.79
N ASP A 10 -4.91 -13.18 12.85
CA ASP A 10 -5.35 -12.91 14.23
C ASP A 10 -5.00 -11.51 14.73
N ASP A 11 -4.04 -10.84 14.11
CA ASP A 11 -3.66 -9.47 14.43
C ASP A 11 -4.64 -8.41 13.91
N GLY A 12 -5.60 -8.80 13.07
CA GLY A 12 -6.57 -7.91 12.44
C GLY A 12 -5.98 -6.91 11.45
N GLN A 13 -4.68 -7.00 11.17
CA GLN A 13 -3.99 -6.08 10.29
C GLN A 13 -3.63 -6.74 8.97
N ARG A 14 -3.29 -8.04 8.96
CA ARG A 14 -2.91 -8.74 7.74
C ARG A 14 -4.08 -9.56 7.22
N HIS A 15 -4.21 -9.63 5.90
CA HIS A 15 -5.11 -10.58 5.25
C HIS A 15 -4.44 -11.19 4.03
N ASP A 16 -4.70 -12.47 3.82
CA ASP A 16 -4.33 -13.16 2.58
C ASP A 16 -5.51 -13.06 1.61
N LEU A 17 -5.21 -12.60 0.38
CA LEU A 17 -6.13 -12.54 -0.74
C LEU A 17 -5.76 -13.64 -1.74
N GLU A 18 -6.75 -14.46 -2.10
CA GLU A 18 -6.64 -15.42 -3.19
C GLU A 18 -7.37 -14.90 -4.42
N HIS A 19 -6.63 -14.62 -5.50
CA HIS A 19 -7.21 -14.27 -6.79
C HIS A 19 -7.25 -15.54 -7.67
N TYR A 20 -8.45 -15.87 -8.14
CA TYR A 20 -8.69 -16.97 -9.06
C TYR A 20 -8.83 -16.43 -10.48
N GLU A 21 -7.84 -16.67 -11.32
CA GLU A 21 -7.88 -16.30 -12.74
C GLU A 21 -8.32 -17.52 -13.54
N LEU A 22 -9.45 -17.37 -14.23
CA LEU A 22 -9.94 -18.36 -15.19
C LEU A 22 -9.36 -18.02 -16.55
N LEU A 23 -8.43 -18.84 -17.04
CA LEU A 23 -7.80 -18.62 -18.33
C LEU A 23 -8.65 -19.27 -19.43
N PRO A 24 -9.06 -18.51 -20.46
CA PRO A 24 -9.87 -19.06 -21.55
C PRO A 24 -9.06 -20.14 -22.30
N PRO A 25 -9.73 -21.20 -22.78
CA PRO A 25 -9.02 -22.34 -23.33
C PRO A 25 -8.73 -22.19 -24.81
N GLY A 26 -7.64 -22.81 -25.25
CA GLY A 26 -7.56 -23.40 -26.59
C GLY A 26 -8.44 -24.65 -26.68
N ASP A 27 -8.24 -25.61 -25.77
CA ASP A 27 -9.05 -26.86 -25.67
C ASP A 27 -9.56 -27.21 -24.25
N ASP A 28 -8.91 -26.79 -23.16
CA ASP A 28 -9.36 -27.05 -21.76
C ASP A 28 -9.22 -25.81 -20.85
N TRP A 29 -10.22 -25.56 -20.01
CA TRP A 29 -10.19 -24.45 -19.04
C TRP A 29 -9.12 -24.68 -17.98
N ARG A 30 -8.30 -23.66 -17.72
CA ARG A 30 -7.29 -23.68 -16.65
C ARG A 30 -7.59 -22.61 -15.61
N VAL A 31 -7.44 -22.97 -14.34
CA VAL A 31 -7.54 -22.03 -13.22
C VAL A 31 -6.14 -21.79 -12.66
N GLN A 32 -5.73 -20.54 -12.58
CA GLN A 32 -4.54 -20.11 -11.86
C GLN A 32 -4.95 -19.44 -10.55
N VAL A 33 -4.26 -19.77 -9.46
CA VAL A 33 -4.46 -19.15 -8.15
C VAL A 33 -3.23 -18.32 -7.79
N CYS A 34 -3.42 -17.01 -7.66
CA CYS A 34 -2.42 -16.08 -7.18
C CYS A 34 -2.74 -15.72 -5.72
N ARG A 35 -1.80 -15.95 -4.81
CA ARG A 35 -1.94 -15.62 -3.39
C ARG A 35 -1.05 -14.44 -3.05
N ALA A 36 -1.64 -13.40 -2.45
CA ALA A 36 -0.90 -12.24 -1.98
C ALA A 36 -1.33 -11.87 -0.56
N ARG A 37 -0.33 -11.58 0.28
CA ARG A 37 -0.54 -11.08 1.64
C ARG A 37 -0.56 -9.58 1.62
N TYR A 38 -1.63 -9.00 2.12
CA TYR A 38 -1.80 -7.57 2.25
C TYR A 38 -1.82 -7.16 3.72
N TRP A 39 -1.42 -5.91 3.95
CA TRP A 39 -1.49 -5.26 5.25
C TRP A 39 -2.51 -4.13 5.17
N ALA A 40 -3.58 -4.23 5.95
CA ALA A 40 -4.61 -3.21 6.13
C ALA A 40 -4.10 -2.10 7.05
N LEU A 41 -3.08 -1.38 6.60
CA LEU A 41 -2.57 -0.21 7.30
C LEU A 41 -3.61 0.91 7.31
N THR A 42 -3.92 1.42 8.51
CA THR A 42 -4.72 2.63 8.63
C THR A 42 -3.91 3.85 8.19
N ARG A 43 -4.63 4.92 7.86
CA ARG A 43 -4.04 6.22 7.51
C ARG A 43 -3.14 6.75 8.63
N ASP A 44 -3.54 6.57 9.88
CA ASP A 44 -2.79 7.00 11.06
C ASP A 44 -1.53 6.16 11.25
N ALA A 45 -1.64 4.82 11.16
CA ALA A 45 -0.48 3.94 11.26
C ALA A 45 0.58 4.26 10.20
N LEU A 46 0.17 4.50 8.95
CA LEU A 46 1.10 4.88 7.89
C LEU A 46 1.72 6.27 8.12
N THR A 47 0.97 7.21 8.69
CA THR A 47 1.48 8.54 9.08
C THR A 47 2.56 8.40 10.13
N ASP A 48 2.33 7.58 11.16
CA ASP A 48 3.28 7.33 12.24
C ASP A 48 4.56 6.67 11.74
N TYR A 49 4.44 5.67 10.86
CA TYR A 49 5.62 5.04 10.24
C TYR A 49 6.46 6.05 9.48
N VAL A 50 5.84 6.90 8.66
CA VAL A 50 6.56 7.90 7.86
C VAL A 50 7.20 8.97 8.75
N ALA A 51 6.52 9.42 9.80
CA ALA A 51 7.09 10.33 10.79
C ALA A 51 8.28 9.71 11.53
N SER A 52 8.18 8.44 11.97
CA SER A 52 9.28 7.72 12.63
C SER A 52 10.49 7.54 11.71
N ALA A 53 10.26 7.46 10.40
CA ALA A 53 11.30 7.37 9.38
C ALA A 53 11.96 8.72 9.04
N SER A 54 11.75 9.76 9.86
CA SER A 54 12.33 11.10 9.72
C SER A 54 11.90 11.85 8.45
N PHE A 55 10.79 11.45 7.83
CA PHE A 55 10.14 12.29 6.83
C PHE A 55 9.40 13.44 7.52
N GLN A 56 9.40 14.59 6.86
CA GLN A 56 8.80 15.84 7.33
C GLN A 56 7.73 16.31 6.35
N ASN A 57 6.93 17.30 6.77
CA ASN A 57 5.83 17.86 5.97
C ASN A 57 4.86 16.78 5.48
N VAL A 58 4.48 15.87 6.38
CA VAL A 58 3.56 14.77 6.08
C VAL A 58 2.17 15.35 5.80
N ARG A 59 1.66 15.14 4.59
CA ARG A 59 0.34 15.62 4.15
C ARG A 59 -0.36 14.53 3.39
N TRP A 60 -1.64 14.41 3.65
CA TRP A 60 -2.53 13.58 2.86
C TRP A 60 -3.33 14.43 1.87
N LEU A 61 -3.43 13.94 0.64
CA LEU A 61 -4.30 14.48 -0.39
C LEU A 61 -5.45 13.52 -0.61
N GLY A 62 -6.68 14.00 -0.43
CA GLY A 62 -7.88 13.27 -0.83
C GLY A 62 -8.03 13.20 -2.36
N PRO A 63 -8.91 12.33 -2.86
CA PRO A 63 -9.12 12.14 -4.30
C PRO A 63 -9.40 13.45 -5.07
N GLU A 64 -10.17 14.36 -4.46
CA GLU A 64 -10.49 15.67 -5.02
C GLU A 64 -9.25 16.56 -5.21
N ALA A 65 -8.25 16.44 -4.33
CA ALA A 65 -7.04 17.25 -4.37
C ALA A 65 -5.91 16.60 -5.18
N SER A 66 -5.92 15.27 -5.33
CA SER A 66 -4.88 14.52 -6.03
C SER A 66 -5.26 14.12 -7.45
N GLY A 67 -6.56 14.03 -7.76
CA GLY A 67 -7.07 13.46 -9.01
C GLY A 67 -7.00 11.93 -9.10
N PHE A 68 -6.45 11.27 -8.07
CA PHE A 68 -6.38 9.81 -8.00
C PHE A 68 -7.56 9.26 -7.20
N TYR A 69 -8.05 8.08 -7.57
CA TYR A 69 -9.11 7.42 -6.81
C TYR A 69 -8.71 7.14 -5.35
N GLN A 70 -7.44 6.84 -5.12
CA GLN A 70 -6.91 6.59 -3.79
C GLN A 70 -6.28 7.86 -3.19
N PRO A 71 -6.38 8.05 -1.86
CA PRO A 71 -5.69 9.14 -1.19
C PRO A 71 -4.17 8.95 -1.28
N LEU A 72 -3.44 10.06 -1.43
CA LEU A 72 -1.99 10.04 -1.51
C LEU A 72 -1.37 10.62 -0.24
N LEU A 73 -0.36 9.94 0.29
CA LEU A 73 0.54 10.49 1.31
C LEU A 73 1.74 11.14 0.63
N LEU A 74 1.93 12.42 0.88
CA LEU A 74 3.13 13.18 0.51
C LEU A 74 3.97 13.45 1.74
N ALA A 75 5.26 13.21 1.65
CA ALA A 75 6.21 13.58 2.69
C ALA A 75 7.58 13.86 2.08
N ARG A 76 8.41 14.65 2.77
CA ARG A 76 9.74 15.04 2.31
C ARG A 76 10.80 14.47 3.23
N ARG A 77 11.79 13.79 2.66
CA ARG A 77 12.99 13.44 3.42
C ARG A 77 13.75 14.73 3.74
N SER A 78 14.11 14.92 5.01
CA SER A 78 15.01 16.01 5.37
C SER A 78 16.34 15.79 4.62
N ARG A 79 16.75 16.76 3.79
CA ARG A 79 18.14 16.78 3.33
C ARG A 79 18.94 17.26 4.54
N GLY A 80 19.85 16.42 5.05
CA GLY A 80 20.79 16.90 6.06
C GLY A 80 21.48 18.15 5.54
N THR A 81 21.37 19.25 6.27
CA THR A 81 22.15 20.45 5.99
C THR A 81 23.61 20.07 6.17
N LYS A 82 24.37 19.94 5.07
CA LYS A 82 25.83 19.86 5.15
C LYS A 82 26.28 21.22 5.70
N PRO A 83 26.95 21.29 6.87
CA PRO A 83 27.46 22.57 7.35
C PRO A 83 28.42 23.13 6.30
N LEU A 84 28.19 24.39 5.91
CA LEU A 84 29.16 25.17 5.17
C LEU A 84 30.35 25.39 6.11
N VAL A 85 31.45 24.69 5.86
CA VAL A 85 32.73 24.98 6.51
C VAL A 85 33.24 26.29 5.88
N PRO A 86 33.37 27.39 6.62
CA PRO A 86 34.05 28.58 6.11
C PRO A 86 35.54 28.26 5.93
N GLN A 87 36.11 28.69 4.80
CA GLN A 87 37.55 28.60 4.52
C GLN A 87 38.34 29.64 5.31
#